data_AF-A0A951WR36-F1
#
_entry.id   AF-A0A951WR36-F1
#
_cell.length_a   1.000
_cell.length_b   1.000
_cell.length_c   1.000
_cell.angle_alpha   90.00
_cell.angle_beta   90.00
_cell.angle_gamma   90.00
#
_symmetry.space_group_name_H-M   'P 1'
#
loop_
_entity.id
_entity.type
_entity.pdbx_description
1 polymer ?
#
loop_
_entity_poly.entity_id
_entity_poly.type
_entity_poly.pdbx_seq_one_letter_code
_entity_poly.pdbx_strand_id
1 'polypeptide(L)'
;MPPSHDALLKQAVDLAKANKRAEARELILKVLQQDESNARAWTLLARITTDIDERRVALMNVVNLEPFNAQAQEALAKLEGQLAISRSLGEDPTTPKRGGG
;
A
#
# COMPACT_ATOMS: atom_id res chain seq x y z
N MET A 1 -5.42 -27.60 -2.03
CA MET A 1 -6.09 -26.35 -2.46
C MET A 1 -5.15 -25.20 -2.16
N PRO A 2 -5.02 -24.20 -3.05
CA PRO A 2 -4.30 -22.98 -2.70
C PRO A 2 -4.96 -22.30 -1.49
N PRO A 3 -4.19 -21.61 -0.63
CA PRO A 3 -4.75 -20.87 0.49
C PRO A 3 -5.73 -19.80 -0.02
N SER A 4 -6.87 -19.64 0.66
CA SER A 4 -7.87 -18.62 0.32
C SER A 4 -7.30 -17.20 0.50
N HIS A 5 -7.86 -16.23 -0.21
CA HIS A 5 -7.45 -14.82 -0.09
C HIS A 5 -7.43 -14.34 1.37
N ASP A 6 -8.45 -14.67 2.18
CA ASP A 6 -8.49 -14.26 3.59
C ASP A 6 -7.34 -14.86 4.42
N ALA A 7 -6.97 -16.11 4.17
CA ALA A 7 -5.85 -16.76 4.85
C ALA A 7 -4.51 -16.08 4.51
N LEU A 8 -4.31 -15.72 3.24
CA LEU A 8 -3.14 -14.98 2.78
C LEU A 8 -3.09 -13.58 3.40
N LEU A 9 -4.21 -12.86 3.45
CA LEU A 9 -4.27 -11.53 4.07
C LEU A 9 -4.05 -11.59 5.59
N LYS A 10 -4.59 -12.61 6.27
CA LYS A 10 -4.32 -12.81 7.69
C LYS A 10 -2.83 -13.05 7.94
N GLN A 11 -2.20 -13.91 7.15
CA GLN A 11 -0.77 -14.18 7.26
C GLN A 11 0.06 -12.93 6.96
N ALA A 12 -0.33 -12.12 5.98
CA ALA A 12 0.32 -10.84 5.69
C ALA A 12 0.25 -9.88 6.88
N VAL A 13 -0.88 -9.80 7.57
CA VAL A 13 -1.03 -8.98 8.79
C VAL A 13 -0.11 -9.48 9.91
N ASP A 14 -0.02 -10.79 10.11
CA ASP A 14 0.84 -11.38 11.14
C ASP A 14 2.33 -11.12 10.84
N LEU A 15 2.75 -11.23 9.57
CA LEU A 15 4.10 -10.87 9.12
C LEU A 15 4.38 -9.37 9.29
N ALA A 16 3.43 -8.50 8.95
CA ALA A 16 3.58 -7.06 9.14
C ALA A 16 3.77 -6.68 10.62
N LYS A 17 3.05 -7.34 11.53
CA LYS A 17 3.23 -7.20 12.99
C LYS A 17 4.60 -7.68 13.46
N ALA A 18 5.13 -8.74 12.84
CA ALA A 18 6.48 -9.24 13.08
C ALA A 18 7.57 -8.39 12.39
N ASN A 19 7.24 -7.19 11.89
CA ASN A 19 8.11 -6.29 11.14
C ASN A 19 8.65 -6.86 9.81
N LYS A 20 8.08 -7.97 9.33
CA LYS A 20 8.41 -8.63 8.06
C LYS A 20 7.59 -8.05 6.91
N ARG A 21 7.72 -6.74 6.68
CA ARG A 21 6.87 -5.99 5.73
C ARG A 21 7.03 -6.44 4.29
N ALA A 22 8.24 -6.83 3.87
CA ALA A 22 8.49 -7.34 2.52
C ALA A 22 7.72 -8.65 2.26
N GLU A 23 7.83 -9.63 3.18
CA GLU A 23 7.10 -10.91 3.09
C GLU A 23 5.57 -10.68 3.12
N ALA A 24 5.10 -9.78 3.98
CA ALA A 24 3.68 -9.40 4.03
C ALA A 24 3.18 -8.81 2.70
N ARG A 25 3.99 -7.94 2.09
CA ARG A 25 3.71 -7.33 0.78
C ARG A 25 3.58 -8.38 -0.30
N GLU A 26 4.48 -9.35 -0.37
CA GLU A 26 4.40 -10.42 -1.37
C GLU A 26 3.12 -11.24 -1.26
N LEU A 27 2.64 -11.53 -0.04
CA LEU A 27 1.37 -12.23 0.15
C LEU A 27 0.18 -11.40 -0.31
N ILE A 28 0.18 -10.10 -0.05
CA ILE A 28 -0.89 -9.19 -0.51
C ILE A 28 -0.89 -9.08 -2.03
N LEU A 29 0.29 -8.96 -2.66
CA LEU A 29 0.42 -8.92 -4.11
C LEU A 29 -0.09 -10.21 -4.75
N LYS A 30 0.15 -11.38 -4.14
CA LYS A 30 -0.43 -12.66 -4.61
C LYS A 30 -1.97 -12.65 -4.58
N VAL A 31 -2.58 -12.06 -3.55
CA VAL A 31 -4.04 -11.89 -3.50
C VAL A 31 -4.50 -10.97 -4.63
N LEU A 32 -3.82 -9.84 -4.83
CA LEU A 32 -4.18 -8.87 -5.87
C LEU A 32 -3.99 -9.40 -7.30
N GLN A 33 -3.03 -10.31 -7.51
CA GLN A 33 -2.87 -11.02 -8.78
C GLN A 33 -4.04 -11.96 -9.09
N GLN A 34 -4.70 -12.48 -8.05
CA GLN A 34 -5.85 -13.38 -8.20
C GLN A 34 -7.18 -12.62 -8.20
N ASP A 35 -7.25 -11.51 -7.47
CA ASP A 35 -8.41 -10.65 -7.32
C ASP A 35 -7.97 -9.19 -7.12
N GLU A 36 -7.87 -8.49 -8.24
CA GLU A 36 -7.54 -7.05 -8.27
C GLU A 36 -8.66 -6.16 -7.73
N SER A 37 -9.88 -6.70 -7.57
CA SER A 37 -11.03 -5.99 -7.00
C SER A 37 -11.06 -6.05 -5.47
N ASN A 38 -10.03 -6.64 -4.85
CA ASN A 38 -9.96 -6.81 -3.41
C ASN A 38 -9.55 -5.52 -2.68
N ALA A 39 -10.51 -4.68 -2.35
CA ALA A 39 -10.28 -3.41 -1.65
C ALA A 39 -9.53 -3.59 -0.32
N ARG A 40 -9.74 -4.71 0.39
CA ARG A 40 -9.03 -5.02 1.64
C ARG A 40 -7.55 -5.31 1.40
N ALA A 41 -7.19 -6.03 0.34
CA ALA A 41 -5.81 -6.27 -0.04
C ALA A 41 -5.09 -4.96 -0.40
N TRP A 42 -5.72 -4.10 -1.21
CA TRP A 42 -5.17 -2.76 -1.53
C TRP A 42 -4.99 -1.89 -0.28
N THR A 43 -5.96 -1.90 0.63
CA THR A 43 -5.87 -1.17 1.91
C THR A 43 -4.69 -1.66 2.75
N LEU A 44 -4.46 -2.97 2.81
CA LEU A 44 -3.32 -3.53 3.53
C LEU A 44 -1.99 -3.16 2.88
N LEU A 45 -1.91 -3.20 1.54
CA LEU A 45 -0.72 -2.80 0.79
C LEU A 45 -0.32 -1.35 1.11
N ALA A 46 -1.29 -0.42 1.04
CA ALA A 46 -1.09 0.99 1.35
C ALA A 46 -0.59 1.26 2.78
N ARG A 47 -0.87 0.36 3.73
CA ARG A 47 -0.48 0.51 5.14
C ARG A 47 0.93 0.00 5.43
N ILE A 48 1.37 -1.04 4.73
CA ILE A 48 2.63 -1.72 5.04
C ILE A 48 3.77 -1.30 4.13
N THR A 49 3.47 -0.82 2.92
CA THR A 49 4.50 -0.39 1.98
C THR A 49 5.20 0.86 2.49
N THR A 50 6.51 0.92 2.23
CA THR A 50 7.34 2.10 2.48
C THR A 50 7.56 2.93 1.22
N ASP A 51 7.16 2.39 0.06
CA ASP A 51 7.26 3.06 -1.22
C ASP A 51 6.06 3.99 -1.41
N ILE A 52 6.34 5.26 -1.73
CA ILE A 52 5.32 6.29 -1.80
C ILE A 52 4.43 6.15 -3.04
N ASP A 53 4.97 5.70 -4.16
CA ASP A 53 4.24 5.46 -5.40
C ASP A 53 3.35 4.23 -5.26
N GLU A 54 3.87 3.14 -4.68
CA GLU A 54 3.06 1.97 -4.38
C GLU A 54 1.92 2.31 -3.42
N ARG A 55 2.20 3.11 -2.39
CA ARG A 55 1.17 3.57 -1.46
C ARG A 55 0.09 4.37 -2.18
N ARG A 56 0.49 5.25 -3.11
CA ARG A 56 -0.41 6.06 -3.93
C ARG A 56 -1.31 5.19 -4.80
N VAL A 57 -0.73 4.25 -5.54
CA VAL A 57 -1.47 3.32 -6.40
C VAL A 57 -2.46 2.50 -5.57
N ALA A 58 -2.02 1.98 -4.43
CA ALA A 58 -2.88 1.20 -3.55
C ALA A 58 -4.07 2.02 -3.03
N LEU A 59 -3.85 3.26 -2.54
CA LEU A 59 -4.93 4.13 -2.10
C LEU A 59 -5.89 4.52 -3.22
N MET A 60 -5.37 4.79 -4.43
CA MET A 60 -6.19 5.09 -5.60
C MET A 60 -7.12 3.93 -5.95
N ASN A 61 -6.62 2.69 -5.92
CA ASN A 61 -7.45 1.50 -6.13
C ASN A 61 -8.52 1.33 -5.03
N VAL A 62 -8.18 1.60 -3.75
CA VAL A 62 -9.18 1.57 -2.68
C VAL A 62 -10.28 2.60 -2.92
N VAL A 63 -9.94 3.83 -3.29
CA VAL A 63 -10.94 4.88 -3.58
C VAL A 63 -11.79 4.53 -4.79
N ASN A 64 -11.21 3.91 -5.82
CA ASN A 64 -11.96 3.47 -7.00
C ASN A 64 -12.96 2.34 -6.68
N LEU A 65 -12.55 1.38 -5.85
CA LEU A 65 -13.39 0.24 -5.45
C LEU A 65 -14.43 0.63 -4.38
N GLU A 66 -14.03 1.48 -3.43
CA GLU A 66 -14.82 1.91 -2.29
C GLU A 66 -14.91 3.45 -2.27
N PRO A 67 -15.68 4.07 -3.18
CA PRO A 67 -15.75 5.52 -3.33
C PRO A 67 -16.35 6.26 -2.12
N PHE A 68 -17.01 5.54 -1.21
CA PHE A 68 -17.54 6.10 0.04
C PHE A 68 -16.55 5.98 1.21
N ASN A 69 -15.36 5.42 0.99
CA ASN A 69 -14.34 5.31 2.01
C ASN A 69 -13.62 6.64 2.21
N ALA A 70 -14.20 7.49 3.05
CA ALA A 70 -13.65 8.81 3.40
C ALA A 70 -12.21 8.74 3.94
N GLN A 71 -11.84 7.66 4.65
CA GLN A 71 -10.48 7.47 5.15
C GLN A 71 -9.47 7.27 4.01
N ALA A 72 -9.82 6.47 2.99
CA ALA A 72 -8.96 6.26 1.83
C ALA A 72 -8.82 7.54 0.99
N GLN A 73 -9.92 8.28 0.83
CA GLN A 73 -9.91 9.58 0.13
C GLN A 73 -9.02 10.60 0.83
N GLU A 74 -9.17 10.76 2.15
CA GLU A 74 -8.33 11.68 2.93
C GLU A 74 -6.85 11.28 2.88
N ALA A 75 -6.56 9.98 3.02
CA ALA A 75 -5.19 9.47 2.95
C ALA A 75 -4.55 9.72 1.58
N LEU A 76 -5.31 9.53 0.49
CA LEU A 76 -4.83 9.81 -0.87
C LEU A 76 -4.59 11.31 -1.07
N ALA A 77 -5.56 12.16 -0.70
CA ALA A 77 -5.42 13.61 -0.82
C ALA A 77 -4.21 14.15 -0.06
N LYS A 78 -3.99 13.66 1.17
CA LYS A 78 -2.81 14.02 1.98
C LYS A 78 -1.51 13.56 1.32
N LEU A 79 -1.50 12.39 0.70
CA LEU A 79 -0.32 11.86 0.01
C LEU A 79 0.03 12.70 -1.23
N GLU A 80 -0.97 13.01 -2.06
CA GLU A 80 -0.80 13.88 -3.24
C GLU A 80 -0.27 15.26 -2.85
N GLY A 81 -0.79 15.84 -1.76
CA GLY A 81 -0.31 17.11 -1.24
C GLY A 81 1.17 17.08 -0.85
N GLN A 82 1.62 16.00 -0.19
CA GLN A 82 3.04 15.83 0.16
C GLN A 82 3.91 15.70 -1.09
N LEU A 83 3.49 14.89 -2.07
CA LEU A 83 4.22 14.69 -3.33
C LEU A 83 4.35 16.00 -4.13
N ALA A 84 3.29 16.81 -4.16
CA ALA A 84 3.31 18.11 -4.82
C ALA A 84 4.32 19.06 -4.16
N ILE A 85 4.34 19.13 -2.82
CA ILE A 85 5.28 19.95 -2.06
C ILE A 85 6.72 19.51 -2.31
N SER A 86 7.02 18.20 -2.19
CA SER A 86 8.38 17.68 -2.42
C SER A 86 8.87 18.00 -3.84
N ARG A 87 8.02 17.82 -4.86
CA ARG A 87 8.33 18.16 -6.25
C ARG A 87 8.65 19.65 -6.41
N SER A 88 7.90 20.54 -5.75
CA SER A 88 8.16 21.98 -5.79
C SER A 88 9.46 22.38 -5.08
N LEU A 89 9.89 21.62 -4.07
CA LEU A 89 11.14 21.84 -3.33
C LEU A 89 12.37 21.22 -4.01
N GLY A 90 12.20 20.54 -5.15
CA GLY A 90 13.28 19.84 -5.86
C GLY A 90 13.79 18.59 -5.13
N GLU A 91 13.10 18.14 -4.09
CA GLU A 91 13.37 16.88 -3.41
C GLU A 91 12.57 15.79 -4.11
N ASP A 92 13.24 14.81 -4.72
CA ASP A 92 12.55 13.69 -5.34
C ASP A 92 12.03 12.73 -4.26
N PRO A 93 10.70 12.69 -4.01
CA PRO A 93 10.13 11.90 -2.93
C PRO A 93 10.20 10.39 -3.18
N THR A 94 10.61 9.98 -4.38
CA THR A 94 10.70 8.56 -4.80
C THR A 94 12.07 7.96 -4.51
N THR A 95 13.05 8.77 -4.07
CA THR A 95 14.36 8.24 -3.69
C THR A 95 14.27 7.48 -2.36
N PRO A 96 14.42 6.13 -2.35
CA PRO A 96 14.57 5.42 -1.09
C PRO A 96 15.86 5.92 -0.45
N LYS A 97 15.78 6.45 0.79
CA LYS A 97 16.98 6.77 1.59
C LYS A 97 17.80 5.48 1.76
N ARG A 98 18.76 5.24 0.85
CA ARG A 98 19.85 4.29 1.09
C ARG A 98 20.61 4.84 2.28
N GLY A 99 20.50 4.15 3.41
CA GLY A 99 21.25 4.47 4.62
C GLY A 99 22.73 4.58 4.29
N GLY A 100 23.31 5.74 4.56
CA GLY A 100 24.75 5.93 4.55
C GLY A 100 25.37 5.12 5.68
N GLY A 101 26.36 4.30 5.32
CA GLY A 101 27.34 3.73 6.23
C GLY A 101 28.66 4.46 6.05
#